data_AF-A0A9P1GJ32-F1
#
_entry.id   AF-A0A9P1GJ32-F1
#
_cell.length_a   1.000
_cell.length_b   1.000
_cell.length_c   1.000
_cell.angle_alpha   90.00
_cell.angle_beta   90.00
_cell.angle_gamma   90.00
#
_symmetry.space_group_name_H-M   'P 1'
#
loop_
_entity.id
_entity.type
_entity.pdbx_description
1 polymer ?
#
loop_
_entity_poly.entity_id
_entity_poly.type
_entity_poly.pdbx_seq_one_letter_code
_entity_poly.pdbx_strand_id
1 'polypeptide(L)'
;MKTSCNIHAHLLLLLRNVPEDELDERSVSRILSSFTFLSLHHTFNQNFLDIPETELFEVFQHHRRGLVRWFEKQRKNSEYGRFNRVLQQVHQQFSTIDSSSAVDTALFEWGVVKGDARNAGRYAIVGPKRSDAERGEVAQTASNDNAWIELNIQLLQVTVRGRHVTPLEADTCDDADFKEVRGGVGL
;
A
#
# COMPACT_ATOMS: atom_id res chain seq x y z
N MET A 1 3.08 -6.22 -17.79
CA MET A 1 2.25 -5.82 -16.63
C MET A 1 0.87 -6.46 -16.59
N LYS A 2 0.10 -6.52 -17.69
CA LYS A 2 -1.27 -7.08 -17.73
C LYS A 2 -1.45 -8.42 -16.97
N THR A 3 -0.59 -9.41 -17.25
CA THR A 3 -0.65 -10.74 -16.60
C THR A 3 -0.56 -10.66 -15.08
N SER A 4 0.34 -9.83 -14.54
CA SER A 4 0.51 -9.64 -13.09
C SER A 4 -0.73 -9.01 -12.47
N CYS A 5 -1.31 -7.99 -13.11
CA CYS A 5 -2.56 -7.37 -12.66
C CYS A 5 -3.70 -8.41 -12.65
N ASN A 6 -3.80 -9.25 -13.68
CA ASN A 6 -4.79 -10.34 -13.70
C ASN A 6 -4.56 -11.35 -12.57
N ILE A 7 -3.32 -11.73 -12.26
CA ILE A 7 -3.02 -12.62 -11.12
C ILE A 7 -3.50 -12.01 -9.80
N HIS A 8 -3.21 -10.73 -9.55
CA HIS A 8 -3.67 -10.05 -8.34
C HIS A 8 -5.20 -9.92 -8.28
N ALA A 9 -5.86 -9.64 -9.41
CA ALA A 9 -7.32 -9.61 -9.50
C ALA A 9 -7.94 -10.99 -9.17
N HIS A 10 -7.40 -12.07 -9.72
CA HIS A 10 -7.88 -13.43 -9.42
C HIS A 10 -7.63 -13.81 -7.97
N LEU A 11 -6.48 -13.43 -7.39
CA LEU A 11 -6.17 -13.70 -5.99
C LEU A 11 -7.18 -13.00 -5.05
N LEU A 12 -7.63 -11.79 -5.39
CA LEU A 12 -8.68 -11.09 -4.65
C LEU A 12 -10.02 -11.84 -4.72
N LEU A 13 -10.39 -12.39 -5.89
CA LEU A 13 -11.60 -13.20 -6.01
C LEU A 13 -11.54 -14.47 -5.16
N LEU A 14 -10.38 -15.13 -5.10
CA LEU A 14 -10.20 -16.31 -4.24
C LEU A 14 -10.39 -16.00 -2.74
N LEU A 15 -10.12 -14.76 -2.34
CA LEU A 15 -10.28 -14.29 -0.96
C LEU A 15 -11.61 -13.58 -0.71
N ARG A 16 -12.51 -13.47 -1.70
CA ARG A 16 -13.79 -12.74 -1.61
C ARG A 16 -14.64 -13.16 -0.42
N ASN A 17 -14.66 -14.46 -0.12
CA ASN A 17 -15.58 -15.06 0.86
C ASN A 17 -14.91 -15.39 2.20
N VAL A 18 -13.71 -14.89 2.47
CA VAL A 18 -13.08 -15.07 3.79
C VAL A 18 -13.87 -14.24 4.80
N PRO A 19 -14.52 -14.85 5.81
CA PRO A 19 -15.30 -14.09 6.76
C PRO A 19 -14.38 -13.30 7.72
N GLU A 20 -14.92 -12.25 8.34
CA GLU A 20 -14.13 -11.32 9.17
C GLU A 20 -13.41 -12.00 10.34
N ASP A 21 -14.02 -13.03 10.92
CA ASP A 21 -13.48 -13.82 12.02
C ASP A 21 -12.34 -14.75 11.61
N GLU A 22 -12.26 -15.13 10.33
CA GLU A 22 -11.19 -15.93 9.74
C GLU A 22 -10.07 -15.08 9.10
N LEU A 23 -10.17 -13.75 9.13
CA LEU A 23 -9.10 -12.87 8.65
C LEU A 23 -7.82 -13.06 9.49
N ASP A 24 -6.85 -13.75 8.89
CA ASP A 24 -5.53 -13.98 9.47
C ASP A 24 -4.46 -13.07 8.83
N GLU A 25 -3.24 -13.11 9.38
CA GLU A 25 -2.11 -12.33 8.87
C GLU A 25 -1.87 -12.55 7.37
N ARG A 26 -1.99 -13.80 6.90
CA ARG A 26 -1.74 -14.17 5.50
C ARG A 26 -2.79 -13.60 4.57
N SER A 27 -4.07 -13.71 4.93
CA SER A 27 -5.19 -13.24 4.13
C SER A 27 -5.18 -11.72 4.06
N VAL A 28 -4.96 -11.04 5.19
CA VAL A 28 -4.84 -9.58 5.24
C VAL A 28 -3.67 -9.08 4.39
N SER A 29 -2.49 -9.67 4.53
CA SER A 29 -1.33 -9.34 3.68
C SER A 29 -1.65 -9.50 2.20
N ARG A 30 -2.24 -10.63 1.80
CA ARG A 30 -2.53 -10.92 0.39
C ARG A 30 -3.57 -9.96 -0.21
N ILE A 31 -4.63 -9.65 0.54
CA ILE A 31 -5.67 -8.71 0.11
C ILE A 31 -5.05 -7.33 -0.10
N LEU A 32 -4.35 -6.81 0.91
CA LEU A 32 -3.80 -5.47 0.86
C LEU A 32 -2.68 -5.33 -0.16
N SER A 33 -1.76 -6.30 -0.25
CA SER A 33 -0.71 -6.29 -1.27
C SER A 33 -1.32 -6.32 -2.66
N SER A 34 -2.39 -7.09 -2.90
CA SER A 34 -3.00 -7.17 -4.24
C SER A 34 -3.75 -5.91 -4.62
N PHE A 35 -4.55 -5.34 -3.71
CA PHE A 35 -5.19 -4.05 -3.97
C PHE A 35 -4.17 -2.92 -4.14
N THR A 36 -3.11 -2.93 -3.34
CA THR A 36 -2.02 -1.97 -3.48
C THR A 36 -1.34 -2.10 -4.82
N PHE A 37 -0.94 -3.32 -5.22
CA PHE A 37 -0.34 -3.57 -6.53
C PHE A 37 -1.25 -3.09 -7.67
N LEU A 38 -2.53 -3.44 -7.64
CA LEU A 38 -3.49 -2.99 -8.67
C LEU A 38 -3.64 -1.47 -8.68
N SER A 39 -3.69 -0.81 -7.52
CA SER A 39 -3.80 0.65 -7.44
C SER A 39 -2.59 1.38 -8.02
N LEU A 40 -1.43 0.72 -8.07
CA LEU A 40 -0.18 1.27 -8.59
C LEU A 40 0.04 0.96 -10.07
N HIS A 41 -0.42 -0.21 -10.55
CA HIS A 41 -0.06 -0.76 -11.87
C HIS A 41 -1.23 -0.93 -12.83
N HIS A 42 -2.48 -0.74 -12.37
CA HIS A 42 -3.68 -0.85 -13.20
C HIS A 42 -4.41 0.49 -13.29
N THR A 43 -4.81 0.86 -14.51
CA THR A 43 -5.69 2.01 -14.75
C THR A 43 -7.13 1.52 -14.78
N PHE A 44 -7.89 1.85 -13.74
CA PHE A 44 -9.30 1.50 -13.62
C PHE A 44 -10.16 2.23 -14.67
N ASN A 45 -11.29 1.62 -15.01
CA ASN A 45 -12.29 2.01 -16.01
C ASN A 45 -11.83 1.88 -17.48
N GLN A 46 -10.79 1.07 -17.72
CA GLN A 46 -10.26 0.81 -19.07
C GLN A 46 -10.50 -0.63 -19.55
N ASN A 47 -11.12 -1.48 -18.71
CA ASN A 47 -11.44 -2.89 -19.03
C ASN A 47 -10.22 -3.73 -19.48
N PHE A 48 -9.04 -3.48 -18.90
CA PHE A 48 -7.84 -4.26 -19.21
C PHE A 48 -7.71 -5.56 -18.40
N LEU A 49 -8.54 -5.75 -17.36
CA LEU A 49 -8.58 -6.98 -16.58
C LEU A 49 -9.53 -8.01 -17.19
N ASP A 50 -9.20 -9.28 -17.03
CA ASP A 50 -10.05 -10.40 -17.46
C ASP A 50 -11.26 -10.56 -16.51
N ILE A 51 -11.17 -9.98 -15.32
CA ILE A 51 -12.23 -9.92 -14.31
C ILE A 51 -12.87 -8.52 -14.33
N PRO A 52 -14.20 -8.41 -14.23
CA PRO A 52 -14.87 -7.11 -14.11
C PRO A 52 -14.38 -6.32 -12.89
N GLU A 53 -14.04 -5.05 -13.08
CA GLU A 53 -13.54 -4.20 -11.99
C GLU A 53 -14.58 -3.98 -10.88
N THR A 54 -15.88 -4.10 -11.20
CA THR A 54 -16.97 -4.07 -10.22
C THR A 54 -16.85 -5.19 -9.19
N GLU A 55 -16.42 -6.39 -9.59
CA GLU A 55 -16.20 -7.50 -8.66
C GLU A 55 -15.05 -7.19 -7.69
N LEU A 56 -13.99 -6.53 -8.17
CA LEU A 56 -12.88 -6.10 -7.31
C LEU A 56 -13.32 -5.03 -6.32
N PHE A 57 -14.17 -4.10 -6.76
CA PHE A 57 -14.76 -3.09 -5.89
C PHE A 57 -15.63 -3.72 -4.80
N GLU A 58 -16.45 -4.72 -5.13
CA GLU A 58 -17.24 -5.46 -4.15
C GLU A 58 -16.37 -6.18 -3.12
N VAL A 59 -15.33 -6.88 -3.57
CA VAL A 59 -14.35 -7.55 -2.69
C VAL A 59 -13.74 -6.54 -1.72
N PHE A 60 -13.36 -5.35 -2.22
CA PHE A 60 -12.81 -4.31 -1.37
C PHE A 60 -13.82 -3.86 -0.32
N GLN A 61 -15.03 -3.49 -0.73
CA GLN A 61 -16.06 -2.99 0.21
C GLN A 61 -16.45 -4.05 1.25
N HIS A 62 -16.49 -5.32 0.86
CA HIS A 62 -16.73 -6.44 1.76
C HIS A 62 -15.68 -6.53 2.87
N HIS A 63 -14.39 -6.48 2.51
CA HIS A 63 -13.28 -6.65 3.45
C HIS A 63 -12.90 -5.37 4.21
N ARG A 64 -13.23 -4.20 3.69
CA ARG A 64 -12.74 -2.90 4.18
C ARG A 64 -12.81 -2.72 5.69
N ARG A 65 -13.99 -2.98 6.27
CA ARG A 65 -14.22 -2.83 7.72
C ARG A 65 -13.47 -3.89 8.53
N GLY A 66 -13.47 -5.13 8.03
CA GLY A 66 -12.76 -6.25 8.66
C GLY A 66 -11.25 -6.02 8.72
N LEU A 67 -10.65 -5.51 7.65
CA LEU A 67 -9.23 -5.15 7.59
C LEU A 67 -8.84 -4.13 8.66
N VAL A 68 -9.64 -3.05 8.82
CA VAL A 68 -9.37 -2.04 9.85
C VAL A 68 -9.53 -2.61 11.26
N ARG A 69 -10.59 -3.37 11.51
CA ARG A 69 -10.80 -4.04 12.80
C ARG A 69 -9.70 -5.05 13.12
N TRP A 70 -9.16 -5.74 12.12
CA TRP A 70 -8.04 -6.66 12.29
C TRP A 70 -6.81 -5.94 12.83
N PHE A 71 -6.43 -4.80 12.25
CA PHE A 71 -5.32 -3.98 12.75
C PHE A 71 -5.59 -3.39 14.12
N GLU A 72 -6.82 -2.95 14.39
CA GLU A 72 -7.21 -2.48 15.72
C GLU A 72 -7.09 -3.57 16.78
N LYS A 73 -7.45 -4.82 16.44
CA LYS A 73 -7.28 -5.99 17.31
C LYS A 73 -5.80 -6.26 17.58
N GLN A 74 -4.95 -6.22 16.56
CA GLN A 74 -3.50 -6.39 16.76
C GLN A 74 -2.93 -5.30 17.68
N ARG A 75 -3.36 -4.05 17.49
CA ARG A 75 -2.96 -2.92 18.35
C ARG A 75 -3.41 -3.12 19.80
N LYS A 76 -4.67 -3.49 20.02
CA LYS A 76 -5.23 -3.71 21.38
C LYS A 76 -4.55 -4.87 22.12
N ASN A 77 -4.12 -5.88 21.37
CA ASN A 77 -3.46 -7.06 21.92
C ASN A 77 -1.93 -6.91 22.01
N SER A 78 -1.38 -5.73 21.69
CA SER A 78 0.08 -5.50 21.67
C SER A 78 0.84 -6.44 20.72
N GLU A 79 0.19 -6.84 19.61
CA GLU A 79 0.74 -7.72 18.58
C GLU A 79 1.53 -6.93 17.52
N TYR A 80 2.52 -6.14 17.98
CA TYR A 80 3.34 -5.28 17.12
C TYR A 80 3.95 -6.03 15.92
N GLY A 81 4.43 -7.26 16.15
CA GLY A 81 5.11 -8.06 15.14
C GLY A 81 4.20 -8.40 13.96
N ARG A 82 2.96 -8.83 14.24
CA ARG A 82 1.97 -9.16 13.20
C ARG A 82 1.54 -7.92 12.45
N PHE A 83 1.26 -6.84 13.19
CA PHE A 83 0.89 -5.53 12.61
C PHE A 83 1.93 -5.04 11.60
N ASN A 84 3.21 -5.01 12.00
CA ASN A 84 4.28 -4.49 11.15
C ASN A 84 4.59 -5.41 9.98
N ARG A 85 4.55 -6.74 10.16
CA ARG A 85 4.85 -7.69 9.08
C ARG A 85 3.90 -7.53 7.90
N VAL A 86 2.60 -7.34 8.16
CA VAL A 86 1.61 -7.07 7.11
C VAL A 86 1.96 -5.80 6.36
N LEU A 87 2.14 -4.67 7.05
CA LEU A 87 2.39 -3.39 6.39
C LEU A 87 3.74 -3.34 5.67
N GLN A 88 4.76 -4.03 6.18
CA GLN A 88 6.04 -4.20 5.48
C GLN A 88 5.87 -5.01 4.20
N GLN A 89 5.08 -6.09 4.21
CA GLN A 89 4.78 -6.87 3.00
C GLN A 89 3.95 -6.07 1.98
N VAL A 90 3.03 -5.23 2.43
CA VAL A 90 2.30 -4.29 1.57
C VAL A 90 3.24 -3.24 0.99
N HIS A 91 4.17 -2.71 1.79
CA HIS A 91 5.18 -1.75 1.34
C HIS A 91 6.03 -2.33 0.20
N GLN A 92 6.40 -3.61 0.24
CA GLN A 92 7.15 -4.24 -0.85
C GLN A 92 6.47 -4.15 -2.22
N GLN A 93 5.18 -3.81 -2.29
CA GLN A 93 4.53 -3.52 -3.56
C GLN A 93 4.92 -2.13 -4.11
N PHE A 94 5.32 -1.17 -3.27
CA PHE A 94 5.80 0.15 -3.67
C PHE A 94 7.17 0.10 -4.36
N SER A 95 8.06 -0.82 -3.97
CA SER A 95 9.40 -0.95 -4.56
C SER A 95 9.37 -1.38 -6.04
N THR A 96 8.23 -1.86 -6.52
CA THR A 96 8.03 -2.20 -7.94
C THR A 96 7.87 -0.97 -8.84
N ILE A 97 7.71 0.23 -8.27
CA ILE A 97 7.62 1.50 -9.02
C ILE A 97 8.99 2.17 -9.16
N ASP A 98 9.83 2.09 -8.12
CA ASP A 98 11.10 2.81 -8.07
C ASP A 98 12.02 2.18 -7.01
N SER A 99 13.23 1.79 -7.42
CA SER A 99 14.26 1.21 -6.54
C SER A 99 14.69 2.17 -5.43
N SER A 100 14.52 3.49 -5.60
CA SER A 100 14.78 4.50 -4.56
C SER A 100 13.68 4.57 -3.49
N SER A 101 12.45 4.16 -3.83
CA SER A 101 11.35 4.02 -2.86
C SER A 101 11.47 2.75 -2.02
N ALA A 102 12.34 1.83 -2.43
CA ALA A 102 12.73 0.64 -1.68
C ALA A 102 13.80 0.95 -0.61
N VAL A 103 13.73 2.12 0.04
CA VAL A 103 14.53 2.39 1.24
C VAL A 103 14.20 1.28 2.23
N ASP A 104 15.20 0.46 2.54
CA ASP A 104 15.09 -0.87 3.16
C ASP A 104 13.87 -1.02 4.09
N THR A 105 12.80 -1.61 3.54
CA THR A 105 11.50 -1.76 4.22
C THR A 105 11.60 -2.58 5.50
N ALA A 106 12.67 -3.36 5.67
CA ALA A 106 12.97 -4.10 6.89
C ALA A 106 13.38 -3.19 8.04
N LEU A 107 13.88 -1.98 7.74
CA LEU A 107 14.43 -1.03 8.70
C LEU A 107 13.42 0.00 9.18
N PHE A 108 12.20 0.06 8.62
CA PHE A 108 11.18 1.01 9.05
C PHE A 108 10.04 0.34 9.79
N GLU A 109 9.53 1.04 10.80
CA GLU A 109 8.33 0.64 11.51
C GLU A 109 7.11 1.46 11.07
N TRP A 110 5.99 0.78 11.04
CA TRP A 110 4.68 1.32 10.79
C TRP A 110 3.94 1.56 12.09
N GLY A 111 3.20 2.66 12.12
CA GLY A 111 2.33 3.04 13.22
C GLY A 111 0.98 3.53 12.73
N VAL A 112 0.06 3.73 13.67
CA VAL A 112 -1.25 4.32 13.39
C VAL A 112 -1.16 5.84 13.36
N VAL A 113 -1.92 6.45 12.46
CA VAL A 113 -2.08 7.92 12.45
C VAL A 113 -3.11 8.30 13.52
N LYS A 114 -2.68 9.05 14.54
CA LYS A 114 -3.54 9.58 15.62
C LYS A 114 -4.55 10.58 15.10
N GLY A 115 -5.65 10.72 15.81
CA GLY A 115 -6.65 11.76 15.59
C GLY A 115 -8.07 11.20 15.66
N ASP A 116 -8.99 11.90 15.00
CA ASP A 116 -10.41 11.53 14.98
C ASP A 116 -10.67 10.18 14.31
N ALA A 117 -11.92 9.70 14.41
CA ALA A 117 -12.40 8.49 13.74
C ALA A 117 -12.12 8.47 12.22
N ARG A 118 -11.90 9.63 11.59
CA ARG A 118 -11.50 9.76 10.18
C ARG A 118 -10.12 9.16 9.88
N ASN A 119 -9.28 8.96 10.91
CA ASN A 119 -7.96 8.37 10.77
C ASN A 119 -7.93 6.85 10.97
N ALA A 120 -9.08 6.24 11.27
CA ALA A 120 -9.18 4.78 11.36
C ALA A 120 -8.80 4.14 10.01
N GLY A 121 -7.83 3.21 10.05
CA GLY A 121 -7.32 2.57 8.83
C GLY A 121 -6.22 3.36 8.10
N ARG A 122 -5.72 4.45 8.69
CA ARG A 122 -4.53 5.18 8.20
C ARG A 122 -3.29 4.73 8.97
N TYR A 123 -2.28 4.31 8.22
CA TYR A 123 -1.02 3.82 8.75
C TYR A 123 0.13 4.55 8.07
N ALA A 124 1.15 4.91 8.82
CA ALA A 124 2.28 5.67 8.31
C ALA A 124 3.58 5.08 8.84
N ILE A 125 4.66 5.30 8.08
CA ILE A 125 6.01 5.08 8.59
C ILE A 125 6.28 6.13 9.67
N VAL A 126 6.68 5.66 10.85
CA VAL A 126 6.94 6.55 12.00
C VAL A 126 8.43 6.74 12.28
N GLY A 127 9.28 5.87 11.74
CA GLY A 127 10.73 5.95 11.88
C GLY A 127 11.42 4.61 11.70
N PRO A 128 12.73 4.55 12.03
CA PRO A 128 13.49 3.31 12.04
C PRO A 128 12.90 2.29 13.01
N LYS A 129 13.07 1.01 12.71
CA LYS A 129 12.56 -0.11 13.49
C LYS A 129 13.20 -0.11 14.86
N ARG A 130 12.35 -0.08 15.89
CA ARG A 130 12.78 -0.17 17.29
C ARG A 130 13.40 -1.53 17.62
N SER A 131 14.25 -1.52 18.65
CA SER A 131 14.93 -2.72 19.15
C SER A 131 13.93 -3.76 19.66
N ASP A 132 14.29 -5.05 19.67
CA ASP A 132 13.39 -6.14 20.08
C ASP A 132 12.80 -5.94 21.50
N ALA A 133 13.52 -5.23 22.38
CA ALA A 133 13.10 -4.91 23.75
C ALA A 133 11.95 -3.88 23.82
N GLU A 134 11.69 -3.12 22.76
CA GLU A 134 10.71 -2.02 22.71
C GLU A 134 9.43 -2.40 21.93
N ARG A 135 9.34 -3.67 21.46
CA ARG A 135 8.27 -4.19 20.58
C ARG A 135 6.96 -4.56 21.30
N GLY A 136 6.60 -3.81 22.34
CA GLY A 136 5.31 -4.01 23.02
C GLY A 136 4.16 -3.37 22.24
N GLU A 137 4.20 -2.06 22.07
CA GLU A 137 3.06 -1.31 21.53
C GLU A 137 3.29 -0.84 20.09
N VAL A 138 2.21 -0.88 19.30
CA VAL A 138 2.18 -0.25 17.97
C VAL A 138 2.34 1.25 18.13
N ALA A 139 3.35 1.80 17.46
CA ALA A 139 3.64 3.22 17.50
C ALA A 139 2.47 4.06 16.94
N GLN A 140 2.43 5.31 17.37
CA GLN A 140 1.38 6.24 16.98
C GLN A 140 2.01 7.57 16.58
N THR A 141 1.71 8.06 15.38
CA THR A 141 2.20 9.36 14.89
C THR A 141 1.06 10.35 14.75
N ALA A 142 1.34 11.64 14.88
CA ALA A 142 0.33 12.67 14.65
C ALA A 142 -0.08 12.68 13.16
N SER A 143 -1.31 13.12 12.86
CA SER A 143 -1.78 13.39 11.48
C SER A 143 -1.14 14.68 10.92
N ASN A 144 0.18 14.81 11.08
CA ASN A 144 0.94 15.94 10.56
C ASN A 144 1.46 15.59 9.18
N ASP A 145 1.72 16.59 8.35
CA ASP A 145 2.01 16.35 6.94
C ASP A 145 3.36 15.67 6.64
N ASN A 146 4.14 15.33 7.66
CA ASN A 146 5.53 14.88 7.57
C ASN A 146 5.72 13.37 7.39
N ALA A 147 4.67 12.56 7.34
CA ALA A 147 4.82 11.13 7.07
C ALA A 147 5.31 10.91 5.62
N TRP A 148 6.46 10.27 5.46
CA TRP A 148 7.05 10.01 4.14
C TRP A 148 6.20 9.06 3.31
N ILE A 149 5.60 8.05 3.93
CA ILE A 149 4.67 7.13 3.28
C ILE A 149 3.49 6.89 4.22
N GLU A 150 2.29 6.99 3.67
CA GLU A 150 1.03 6.68 4.33
C GLU A 150 0.18 5.74 3.47
N LEU A 151 -0.41 4.73 4.11
CA LEU A 151 -1.42 3.84 3.55
C LEU A 151 -2.76 4.12 4.23
N ASN A 152 -3.77 4.46 3.44
CA ASN A 152 -5.15 4.58 3.88
C ASN A 152 -5.97 3.40 3.33
N ILE A 153 -6.24 2.40 4.17
CA ILE A 153 -6.98 1.19 3.79
C ILE A 153 -8.45 1.49 3.50
N GLN A 154 -9.03 2.53 4.11
CA GLN A 154 -10.44 2.89 3.86
C GLN A 154 -10.67 3.39 2.43
N LEU A 155 -9.63 3.92 1.80
CA LEU A 155 -9.66 4.47 0.44
C LEU A 155 -8.77 3.69 -0.54
N LEU A 156 -8.04 2.68 -0.08
CA LEU A 156 -6.92 2.05 -0.81
C LEU A 156 -5.94 3.08 -1.39
N GLN A 157 -5.72 4.17 -0.65
CA GLN A 157 -4.87 5.26 -1.11
C GLN A 157 -3.49 5.13 -0.49
N VAL A 158 -2.46 5.20 -1.34
CA VAL A 158 -1.06 5.29 -0.93
C VAL A 158 -0.62 6.72 -1.18
N THR A 159 -0.05 7.36 -0.16
CA THR A 159 0.50 8.70 -0.26
C THR A 159 1.99 8.63 0.02
N VAL A 160 2.82 9.07 -0.93
CA VAL A 160 4.27 9.19 -0.77
C VAL A 160 4.64 10.66 -0.83
N ARG A 161 5.32 11.17 0.21
CA ARG A 161 5.65 12.58 0.41
C ARG A 161 7.18 12.74 0.49
N GLY A 162 7.70 13.85 -0.02
CA GLY A 162 9.15 14.10 -0.07
C GLY A 162 9.81 13.94 -1.45
N ARG A 163 9.02 13.72 -2.51
CA ARG A 163 9.50 13.88 -3.88
C ARG A 163 9.75 15.36 -4.16
N HIS A 164 11.00 15.80 -4.14
CA HIS A 164 11.39 16.77 -5.14
C HIS A 164 11.40 16.03 -6.48
N VAL A 165 10.75 16.56 -7.51
CA VAL A 165 10.97 16.09 -8.87
C VAL A 165 12.44 16.39 -9.16
N THR A 166 13.31 15.39 -9.05
CA THR A 166 14.69 15.54 -9.50
C THR A 166 14.63 15.59 -11.03
N PRO A 167 15.27 16.59 -11.66
CA PRO A 167 15.43 16.58 -13.11
C PRO A 167 16.02 15.23 -13.53
N LEU A 168 15.52 14.68 -14.64
CA LEU A 168 16.15 13.51 -15.26
C LEU A 168 17.64 13.82 -15.45
N GLU A 169 18.49 12.84 -15.18
CA GLU A 169 19.91 12.93 -15.50
C GLU A 169 20.05 13.28 -16.99
N ALA A 170 21.02 14.13 -17.33
CA ALA A 170 21.17 14.68 -18.69
C ALA A 170 21.15 13.57 -19.75
N ASP A 171 21.84 12.47 -19.45
CA ASP A 171 21.96 11.30 -20.31
C ASP A 171 20.61 10.61 -20.58
N THR A 172 19.71 10.58 -19.60
CA THR A 172 18.35 10.02 -19.77
C THR A 172 17.40 11.01 -20.45
N CYS A 173 17.57 12.31 -20.17
CA CYS A 173 16.80 13.37 -20.82
C CYS A 173 17.15 13.49 -22.31
N ASP A 174 18.38 13.14 -22.67
CA ASP A 174 18.87 13.17 -24.04
C ASP A 174 18.59 11.92 -24.85
N ASP A 175 18.09 10.85 -24.20
CA ASP A 175 17.68 9.61 -24.84
C ASP A 175 16.57 9.84 -25.89
N ALA A 176 16.72 9.19 -27.04
CA ALA A 176 15.80 9.33 -28.16
C ALA A 176 14.37 8.89 -27.80
N ASP A 177 14.22 7.86 -26.97
CA ASP A 177 12.93 7.33 -26.54
C ASP A 177 12.18 8.36 -25.67
N PHE A 178 12.90 9.13 -24.84
CA PHE A 178 12.32 10.18 -24.01
C PHE A 178 11.96 11.44 -24.80
N LYS A 179 12.73 11.76 -25.85
CA LYS A 179 12.44 12.87 -26.76
C LYS A 179 11.19 12.59 -27.60
N GLU A 180 10.96 11.35 -28.00
CA GLU A 180 9.76 10.93 -28.74
C GLU A 180 8.48 11.10 -27.90
N VAL A 181 8.51 10.71 -26.63
CA VAL A 181 7.37 10.87 -25.70
C VAL A 181 7.07 12.35 -25.40
N ARG A 182 8.08 13.22 -25.35
CA ARG A 182 7.90 14.67 -25.19
C ARG A 182 7.40 15.37 -26.46
N GLY A 183 7.72 14.83 -27.64
CA GLY A 183 7.34 15.41 -28.94
C GLY A 183 5.93 15.06 -29.43
N GLY A 184 5.20 14.20 -28.72
CA GLY A 184 3.89 13.68 -29.15
C GLY A 184 2.67 14.59 -28.92
N VAL A 185 2.83 15.76 -28.30
CA VAL A 185 1.75 16.75 -28.18
C VAL A 185 2.24 18.08 -28.73
N GLY A 186 1.87 18.35 -29.98
CA GLY A 186 1.96 19.68 -30.55
C GLY A 186 1.13 20.66 -29.72
N LEU A 187 1.80 21.66 -29.16
CA LEU A 187 1.23 22.98 -28.89
C LEU A 187 1.39 23.83 -30.14
#